data_AF-A0A9P7F7J7-F1
#
_entry.id   AF-A0A9P7F7J7-F1
#
_cell.length_a   1.000
_cell.length_b   1.000
_cell.length_c   1.000
_cell.angle_alpha   90.00
_cell.angle_beta   90.00
_cell.angle_gamma   90.00
#
_symmetry.space_group_name_H-M   'P 1'
#
loop_
_entity.id
_entity.type
_entity.pdbx_description
1 polymer ?
#
loop_
_entity_poly.entity_id
_entity_poly.type
_entity_poly.pdbx_seq_one_letter_code
_entity_poly.pdbx_strand_id
1 'polypeptide(L)'
;MKVLRSPVSTRIVRPTTALKPTNVSRNLATAISITPPSYLSLPPPGPPQPRLPGPSVVASLGTEYNENLFRYTSGRWLYNESQQMAQRYIKFDVAALRRIIASVCASPVSSMEKKEGLFNKTLMVTLANGKKVAVRIKNPIAGPDHLMTSSEVATMDFVRHNLGIPVPKILAWSSHAANNGVGAEYIIMESAPGVQLSTVWRTMDSRQKKNVVNSLVALEQNMLNAKFAQYGSLYYRDDIPESKRAPRLYAHGSRRFGSEEKFCIGPIAHRNFYEDERAAMDLDRGPWSSPEDYLRSLALREEAWISRFAKPNIHDDPFRNVSGPQFKEEHLQCLEQYRSIIPALVPTSRKVLASNLWHSDLNPGNIFVSDDEERRVVSIIDWQGCWAGPAYLQMTSPSFLACDVAGLTSGLDFPKLPPEYDIMSQDTKAIMHEDHKAQILHKLYEIKQLYPYRISDREARVMPVRAAGRTWKDGILPLRLALLDVFSRWAELSRSDEPCPLRFTREEVQELKRQRDRYVDWHDFLDDVRTTFGMRLYGWVSPHDYPSKRALLEGTRSRLPVALTSQLEEILPQDWWPFRDTVPLPSAPEVRV
;
A
#
# COMPACT_ATOMS: atom_id res chain seq x y z
N MET A 1 -77.08 -3.25 6.12
CA MET A 1 -78.02 -4.38 6.03
C MET A 1 -77.33 -5.52 5.30
N LYS A 2 -77.28 -6.71 5.96
CA LYS A 2 -77.27 -8.10 5.45
C LYS A 2 -77.08 -8.34 3.93
N VAL A 3 -76.40 -9.36 3.39
CA VAL A 3 -75.84 -10.64 3.87
C VAL A 3 -75.08 -11.28 2.69
N LEU A 4 -74.10 -12.12 3.03
CA LEU A 4 -73.32 -13.09 2.23
C LEU A 4 -74.09 -13.86 1.12
N ARG A 5 -73.37 -14.21 0.03
CA ARG A 5 -73.25 -15.59 -0.50
C ARG A 5 -72.22 -15.67 -1.68
N SER A 6 -71.17 -16.45 -1.46
CA SER A 6 -70.38 -17.23 -2.44
C SER A 6 -71.05 -18.65 -2.52
N PRO A 7 -70.80 -19.60 -3.48
CA PRO A 7 -69.50 -19.93 -4.07
C PRO A 7 -69.43 -20.59 -5.48
N VAL A 8 -68.17 -20.90 -5.86
CA VAL A 8 -67.64 -21.97 -6.74
C VAL A 8 -67.28 -21.66 -8.22
N SER A 9 -65.98 -21.41 -8.40
CA SER A 9 -64.99 -22.07 -9.29
C SER A 9 -65.36 -22.53 -10.70
N THR A 10 -64.65 -21.98 -11.69
CA THR A 10 -63.96 -22.79 -12.74
C THR A 10 -62.82 -21.99 -13.39
N ARG A 11 -61.62 -22.57 -13.37
CA ARG A 11 -60.41 -22.10 -14.08
C ARG A 11 -60.54 -22.37 -15.56
N ILE A 12 -60.31 -21.36 -16.42
CA ILE A 12 -59.60 -21.51 -17.70
C ILE A 12 -58.82 -20.21 -17.97
N VAL A 13 -57.50 -20.31 -18.12
CA VAL A 13 -56.56 -19.22 -18.43
C VAL A 13 -55.87 -19.55 -19.75
N ARG A 14 -55.81 -18.58 -20.68
CA ARG A 14 -54.83 -18.37 -21.78
C ARG A 14 -55.36 -17.23 -22.70
N PRO A 15 -54.56 -16.65 -23.63
CA PRO A 15 -53.20 -16.08 -23.51
C PRO A 15 -53.06 -14.74 -24.30
N THR A 16 -51.96 -13.97 -24.11
CA THR A 16 -51.19 -13.15 -25.10
C THR A 16 -50.34 -12.08 -24.37
N THR A 17 -49.03 -12.32 -24.20
CA THR A 17 -47.90 -11.76 -24.98
C THR A 17 -47.67 -10.25 -24.86
N ALA A 18 -46.73 -9.87 -23.99
CA ALA A 18 -45.78 -8.78 -24.23
C ALA A 18 -44.48 -9.11 -23.46
N LEU A 19 -43.39 -9.28 -24.21
CA LEU A 19 -42.04 -9.54 -23.72
C LEU A 19 -41.57 -8.39 -22.81
N LYS A 20 -41.12 -8.73 -21.59
CA LYS A 20 -40.35 -7.83 -20.72
C LYS A 20 -38.92 -8.36 -20.58
N PRO A 21 -37.89 -7.49 -20.63
CA PRO A 21 -36.50 -7.90 -20.56
C PRO A 21 -36.18 -8.55 -19.21
N THR A 22 -35.41 -9.61 -19.30
CA THR A 22 -35.08 -10.58 -18.25
C THR A 22 -34.28 -9.97 -17.11
N ASN A 23 -34.68 -10.36 -15.90
CA ASN A 23 -34.18 -9.97 -14.59
C ASN A 23 -32.80 -10.59 -14.26
N VAL A 24 -31.86 -10.57 -15.21
CA VAL A 24 -30.54 -11.23 -15.10
C VAL A 24 -29.42 -10.25 -14.65
N SER A 25 -29.62 -8.93 -14.81
CA SER A 25 -28.58 -7.94 -14.49
C SER A 25 -28.56 -7.48 -13.02
N ARG A 26 -29.57 -7.83 -12.19
CA ARG A 26 -29.66 -7.32 -10.80
C ARG A 26 -29.05 -8.21 -9.71
N ASN A 27 -28.69 -9.45 -10.04
CA ASN A 27 -28.05 -10.38 -9.10
C ASN A 27 -26.55 -10.60 -9.39
N LEU A 28 -25.97 -9.81 -10.29
CA LEU A 28 -24.51 -9.76 -10.51
C LEU A 28 -23.86 -8.66 -9.67
N ALA A 29 -24.48 -7.49 -9.48
CA ALA A 29 -23.85 -6.35 -8.81
C ALA A 29 -23.61 -6.51 -7.29
N THR A 30 -24.32 -7.41 -6.60
CA THR A 30 -24.23 -7.56 -5.12
C THR A 30 -23.20 -8.61 -4.66
N ALA A 31 -22.53 -9.30 -5.59
CA ALA A 31 -21.52 -10.32 -5.30
C ALA A 31 -20.13 -10.02 -5.90
N ILE A 32 -19.93 -8.82 -6.45
CA ILE A 32 -18.71 -8.39 -7.14
C ILE A 32 -18.08 -7.16 -6.47
N SER A 33 -18.28 -6.95 -5.17
CA SER A 33 -17.37 -6.07 -4.43
C SER A 33 -16.14 -6.91 -4.07
N ILE A 34 -15.12 -6.91 -4.94
CA ILE A 34 -13.81 -7.41 -4.58
C ILE A 34 -13.29 -6.47 -3.49
N THR A 35 -13.44 -6.84 -2.23
CA THR A 35 -12.62 -6.21 -1.19
C THR A 35 -11.18 -6.55 -1.54
N PRO A 36 -10.28 -5.55 -1.72
CA PRO A 36 -8.89 -5.85 -1.99
C PRO A 36 -8.39 -6.78 -0.89
N PRO A 37 -7.64 -7.84 -1.23
CA PRO A 37 -7.16 -8.68 -0.19
C PRO A 37 -6.25 -7.91 0.78
N SER A 38 -6.35 -8.25 2.06
CA SER A 38 -5.75 -7.56 3.21
C SER A 38 -4.22 -7.40 3.15
N TYR A 39 -3.54 -8.01 2.18
CA TYR A 39 -2.10 -7.87 1.96
C TYR A 39 -1.69 -6.61 1.18
N LEU A 40 -2.61 -5.91 0.49
CA LEU A 40 -2.33 -4.61 -0.13
C LEU A 40 -2.41 -3.44 0.86
N SER A 41 -3.10 -3.63 1.98
CA SER A 41 -3.20 -2.71 3.10
C SER A 41 -2.89 -3.49 4.37
N LEU A 42 -1.61 -3.60 4.75
CA LEU A 42 -1.26 -4.23 6.02
C LEU A 42 -2.12 -3.61 7.13
N PRO A 43 -2.87 -4.40 7.92
CA PRO A 43 -3.54 -3.87 9.09
C PRO A 43 -2.49 -3.26 10.02
N PRO A 44 -2.82 -2.17 10.74
CA PRO A 44 -1.91 -1.60 11.72
C PRO A 44 -1.47 -2.71 12.69
N PRO A 45 -0.20 -2.74 13.10
CA PRO A 45 0.31 -3.81 13.92
C PRO A 45 -0.58 -4.04 15.14
N GLY A 46 -0.86 -5.31 15.43
CA GLY A 46 -1.31 -5.72 16.76
C GLY A 46 -0.36 -5.19 17.84
N PRO A 47 -0.77 -5.16 19.13
CA PRO A 47 0.06 -4.65 20.20
C PRO A 47 1.50 -5.10 20.05
N PRO A 48 2.50 -4.20 20.14
CA PRO A 48 3.77 -4.70 20.64
C PRO A 48 3.43 -5.31 22.00
N GLN A 49 3.67 -6.61 22.16
CA GLN A 49 3.90 -7.12 23.51
C GLN A 49 4.96 -6.21 24.14
N PRO A 50 4.86 -5.90 25.45
CA PRO A 50 5.82 -5.04 26.12
C PRO A 50 7.22 -5.45 25.71
N ARG A 51 7.87 -4.58 24.92
CA ARG A 51 9.21 -4.86 24.42
C ARG A 51 10.09 -4.91 25.66
N LEU A 52 10.59 -6.09 25.99
CA LEU A 52 11.93 -6.13 26.57
C LEU A 52 12.84 -5.41 25.56
N PRO A 53 13.70 -4.48 25.99
CA PRO A 53 14.64 -3.83 25.09
C PRO A 53 15.39 -4.93 24.34
N GLY A 54 15.13 -5.04 23.02
CA GLY A 54 15.99 -5.83 22.16
C GLY A 54 17.42 -5.30 22.31
N PRO A 55 18.46 -6.12 22.13
CA PRO A 55 19.82 -5.72 22.43
C PRO A 55 20.17 -4.44 21.67
N SER A 56 20.29 -3.33 22.42
CA SER A 56 20.83 -2.08 21.92
C SER A 56 22.28 -2.33 21.60
N VAL A 57 22.63 -2.38 20.32
CA VAL A 57 24.04 -2.40 19.91
C VAL A 57 24.59 -0.99 20.08
N VAL A 58 25.09 -0.70 21.27
CA VAL A 58 25.88 0.50 21.55
C VAL A 58 27.28 0.24 20.98
N ALA A 59 27.58 0.79 19.81
CA ALA A 59 28.94 0.75 19.29
C ALA A 59 29.79 1.81 20.03
N SER A 60 30.62 1.37 20.97
CA SER A 60 31.70 2.18 21.52
C SER A 60 32.92 2.18 20.60
N LEU A 61 33.76 3.20 20.72
CA LEU A 61 34.92 3.47 19.86
C LEU A 61 35.97 2.34 19.95
N GLY A 62 35.97 1.45 18.95
CA GLY A 62 36.95 0.38 18.73
C GLY A 62 36.83 -0.16 17.31
N THR A 63 37.96 -0.54 16.72
CA THR A 63 38.29 -0.48 15.27
C THR A 63 37.72 -1.57 14.34
N GLU A 64 36.56 -2.14 14.66
CA GLU A 64 35.76 -2.92 13.71
C GLU A 64 34.28 -2.62 13.98
N TYR A 65 33.62 -1.90 13.07
CA TYR A 65 32.20 -1.62 13.25
C TYR A 65 31.43 -2.94 13.24
N ASN A 66 30.63 -3.16 14.28
CA ASN A 66 29.79 -4.34 14.38
C ASN A 66 28.99 -4.53 13.09
N GLU A 67 29.16 -5.67 12.42
CA GLU A 67 28.47 -6.02 11.17
C GLU A 67 26.93 -5.92 11.30
N ASN A 68 26.42 -5.99 12.54
CA ASN A 68 25.04 -5.69 12.88
C ASN A 68 24.61 -4.28 12.47
N LEU A 69 25.49 -3.31 12.25
CA LEU A 69 25.13 -2.00 11.74
C LEU A 69 24.63 -2.07 10.27
N PHE A 70 25.20 -2.97 9.48
CA PHE A 70 24.97 -3.10 8.03
C PHE A 70 23.89 -4.13 7.66
N ARG A 71 23.81 -5.23 8.41
CA ARG A 71 22.79 -6.26 8.20
C ARG A 71 21.46 -5.92 8.88
N TYR A 72 20.39 -6.55 8.39
CA TYR A 72 19.10 -6.51 9.07
C TYR A 72 19.12 -7.35 10.35
N THR A 73 18.64 -6.79 11.46
CA THR A 73 18.67 -7.47 12.78
C THR A 73 17.33 -7.52 13.49
N SER A 74 16.36 -6.72 13.06
CA SER A 74 15.08 -6.57 13.76
C SER A 74 14.13 -7.77 13.62
N GLY A 75 14.40 -8.68 12.69
CA GLY A 75 13.63 -9.90 12.47
C GLY A 75 14.27 -10.87 11.50
N ARG A 76 13.57 -11.97 11.27
CA ARG A 76 13.98 -13.11 10.44
C ARG A 76 12.82 -13.50 9.52
N TRP A 77 13.09 -14.23 8.45
CA TRP A 77 12.06 -14.63 7.48
C TRP A 77 11.95 -16.15 7.38
N LEU A 78 10.73 -16.67 7.46
CA LEU A 78 10.48 -18.11 7.47
C LEU A 78 10.70 -18.79 6.10
N TYR A 79 10.83 -18.00 5.03
CA TYR A 79 11.15 -18.44 3.68
C TYR A 79 11.88 -17.31 2.93
N ASN A 80 12.65 -17.66 1.90
CA ASN A 80 13.49 -16.78 1.09
C ASN A 80 14.42 -15.89 1.93
N GLU A 81 14.87 -16.39 3.09
CA GLU A 81 15.53 -15.57 4.09
C GLU A 81 16.82 -14.91 3.59
N SER A 82 17.69 -15.69 2.93
CA SER A 82 18.96 -15.19 2.41
C SER A 82 18.76 -14.03 1.45
N GLN A 83 17.73 -14.10 0.60
CA GLN A 83 17.37 -13.01 -0.31
C GLN A 83 16.84 -11.80 0.47
N GLN A 84 15.93 -12.00 1.42
CA GLN A 84 15.39 -10.91 2.25
C GLN A 84 16.47 -10.20 3.06
N MET A 85 17.48 -10.93 3.55
CA MET A 85 18.65 -10.40 4.23
C MET A 85 19.55 -9.60 3.28
N ALA A 86 19.88 -10.15 2.11
CA ALA A 86 20.72 -9.49 1.11
C ALA A 86 20.10 -8.18 0.60
N GLN A 87 18.80 -8.19 0.32
CA GLN A 87 18.03 -7.00 -0.10
C GLN A 87 17.98 -5.90 0.98
N ARG A 88 18.30 -6.22 2.23
CA ARG A 88 18.35 -5.31 3.37
C ARG A 88 19.76 -5.22 3.96
N TYR A 89 20.77 -5.59 3.20
CA TYR A 89 22.16 -5.38 3.54
C TYR A 89 22.70 -4.18 2.77
N ILE A 90 23.38 -3.27 3.48
CA ILE A 90 24.14 -2.21 2.83
C ILE A 90 25.32 -1.83 3.72
N LYS A 91 26.52 -1.92 3.14
CA LYS A 91 27.76 -1.50 3.79
C LYS A 91 28.05 -0.05 3.41
N PHE A 92 28.50 0.75 4.37
CA PHE A 92 28.82 2.16 4.17
C PHE A 92 29.95 2.60 5.11
N ASP A 93 30.65 3.68 4.74
CA ASP A 93 31.71 4.27 5.55
C ASP A 93 31.11 5.08 6.71
N VAL A 94 31.17 4.49 7.89
CA VAL A 94 30.68 5.08 9.14
C VAL A 94 31.51 6.30 9.55
N ALA A 95 32.81 6.34 9.28
CA ALA A 95 33.67 7.46 9.62
C ALA A 95 33.39 8.67 8.71
N ALA A 96 33.22 8.45 7.41
CA ALA A 96 32.75 9.47 6.49
C ALA A 96 31.38 10.03 6.90
N LEU A 97 30.42 9.15 7.23
CA LEU A 97 29.11 9.57 7.70
C LEU A 97 29.17 10.42 8.97
N ARG A 98 29.97 10.00 9.97
CA ARG A 98 30.19 10.78 11.21
C ARG A 98 30.79 12.15 10.94
N ARG A 99 31.72 12.28 10.00
CA ARG A 99 32.31 13.57 9.60
C ARG A 99 31.25 14.49 9.00
N ILE A 100 30.40 13.98 8.11
CA ILE A 100 29.31 14.76 7.50
C ILE A 100 28.33 15.22 8.58
N ILE A 101 27.88 14.31 9.46
CA ILE A 101 26.99 14.66 10.58
C ILE A 101 27.61 15.75 11.46
N ALA A 102 28.88 15.59 11.85
CA ALA A 102 29.56 16.54 12.71
C ALA A 102 29.69 17.93 12.06
N SER A 103 29.94 17.97 10.75
CA SER A 103 30.02 19.20 9.97
C SER A 103 28.66 19.92 9.92
N VAL A 104 27.59 19.22 9.51
CA VAL A 104 26.27 19.86 9.31
C VAL A 104 25.56 20.19 10.61
N CYS A 105 25.91 19.50 11.71
CA CYS A 105 25.35 19.76 13.04
C CYS A 105 26.26 20.61 13.95
N ALA A 106 27.46 20.98 13.48
CA ALA A 106 28.48 21.69 14.26
C ALA A 106 28.75 21.07 15.65
N SER A 107 28.71 19.73 15.75
CA SER A 107 28.94 19.00 17.00
C SER A 107 29.32 17.55 16.70
N PRO A 108 30.32 16.97 17.39
CA PRO A 108 30.73 15.59 17.12
C PRO A 108 29.66 14.58 17.52
N VAL A 109 29.65 13.43 16.84
CA VAL A 109 28.77 12.32 17.16
C VAL A 109 29.21 11.64 18.46
N SER A 110 28.31 11.56 19.44
CA SER A 110 28.54 10.83 20.69
C SER A 110 28.16 9.35 20.54
N SER A 111 26.93 9.06 20.09
CA SER A 111 26.45 7.69 19.91
C SER A 111 25.51 7.56 18.70
N MET A 112 25.34 6.34 18.21
CA MET A 112 24.40 6.01 17.14
C MET A 112 23.63 4.75 17.51
N GLU A 113 22.31 4.82 17.47
CA GLU A 113 21.41 3.69 17.70
C GLU A 113 20.68 3.35 16.39
N LYS A 114 20.80 2.11 15.92
CA LYS A 114 20.10 1.67 14.71
C LYS A 114 18.64 1.31 15.04
N LYS A 115 17.70 1.96 14.33
CA LYS A 115 16.30 1.58 14.17
C LYS A 115 16.12 1.06 12.75
N GLU A 116 15.39 -0.04 12.57
CA GLU A 116 15.23 -0.63 11.23
C GLU A 116 13.77 -0.74 10.84
N GLY A 117 13.46 -0.29 9.61
CA GLY A 117 12.26 -0.66 8.89
C GLY A 117 12.56 -1.73 7.85
N LEU A 118 11.53 -2.14 7.09
CA LEU A 118 11.70 -3.13 6.03
C LEU A 118 12.42 -2.58 4.79
N PHE A 119 12.44 -1.27 4.58
CA PHE A 119 13.01 -0.63 3.39
C PHE A 119 14.23 0.23 3.70
N ASN A 120 14.33 0.75 4.91
CA ASN A 120 15.37 1.70 5.31
C ASN A 120 15.96 1.33 6.66
N LYS A 121 17.21 1.72 6.88
CA LYS A 121 17.80 1.83 8.22
C LYS A 121 17.76 3.28 8.65
N THR A 122 17.43 3.52 9.91
CA THR A 122 17.47 4.84 10.52
C THR A 122 18.43 4.79 11.69
N LEU A 123 19.53 5.53 11.63
CA LEU A 123 20.43 5.72 12.76
C LEU A 123 19.94 6.94 13.54
N MET A 124 19.53 6.71 14.79
CA MET A 124 19.25 7.76 15.76
C MET A 124 20.58 8.18 16.39
N VAL A 125 21.06 9.35 16.02
CA VAL A 125 22.38 9.85 16.39
C VAL A 125 22.25 10.85 17.52
N THR A 126 23.00 10.64 18.60
CA THR A 126 23.13 11.62 19.69
C THR A 126 24.46 12.35 19.51
N LEU A 127 24.41 13.67 19.49
CA LEU A 127 25.59 14.55 19.38
C LEU A 127 26.15 14.86 20.77
N ALA A 128 27.41 15.31 20.84
CA ALA A 128 28.05 15.68 22.10
C ALA A 128 27.35 16.84 22.84
N ASN A 129 26.63 17.69 22.11
CA ASN A 129 25.77 18.73 22.68
C ASN A 129 24.39 18.24 23.14
N GLY A 130 24.14 16.92 23.13
CA GLY A 130 22.88 16.30 23.55
C GLY A 130 21.75 16.34 22.52
N LYS A 131 21.89 17.07 21.41
CA LYS A 131 20.89 17.07 20.33
C LYS A 131 20.84 15.71 19.63
N LYS A 132 19.65 15.37 19.12
CA LYS A 132 19.40 14.14 18.37
C LYS A 132 19.08 14.43 16.91
N VAL A 133 19.69 13.67 16.00
CA VAL A 133 19.40 13.71 14.57
C VAL A 133 19.11 12.31 14.05
N ALA A 134 18.27 12.21 13.02
CA ALA A 134 17.95 10.95 12.37
C ALA A 134 18.68 10.87 11.04
N VAL A 135 19.36 9.75 10.80
CA VAL A 135 20.06 9.48 9.54
C VAL A 135 19.44 8.27 8.88
N ARG A 136 18.79 8.46 7.73
CA ARG A 136 18.21 7.37 6.96
C ARG A 136 19.19 6.90 5.90
N ILE A 137 19.46 5.60 5.88
CA ILE A 137 20.22 4.90 4.85
C ILE A 137 19.25 3.99 4.10
N LYS A 138 19.22 4.11 2.77
CA LYS A 138 18.38 3.29 1.91
C LYS A 138 18.94 1.88 1.80
N ASN A 139 18.10 0.86 1.91
CA ASN A 139 18.49 -0.49 1.51
C ASN A 139 18.23 -0.68 0.01
N PRO A 140 18.89 -1.64 -0.66
CA PRO A 140 18.64 -1.96 -2.07
C PRO A 140 17.16 -2.21 -2.42
N ILE A 141 16.39 -2.73 -1.46
CA ILE A 141 14.95 -3.00 -1.64
C ILE A 141 14.06 -1.73 -1.65
N ALA A 142 14.60 -0.56 -1.29
CA ALA A 142 13.80 0.63 -1.03
C ALA A 142 13.11 1.19 -2.28
N GLY A 143 13.74 1.08 -3.46
CA GLY A 143 13.26 1.64 -4.71
C GLY A 143 14.41 1.95 -5.67
N PRO A 144 14.16 2.70 -6.75
CA PRO A 144 15.21 3.12 -7.67
C PRO A 144 16.28 3.98 -7.00
N ASP A 145 17.54 3.62 -7.26
CA ASP A 145 18.70 4.43 -6.93
C ASP A 145 18.52 5.85 -7.47
N HIS A 146 19.04 6.81 -6.72
CA HIS A 146 18.94 8.24 -6.90
C HIS A 146 17.51 8.82 -6.84
N LEU A 147 16.57 8.29 -7.62
CA LEU A 147 15.20 8.81 -7.76
C LEU A 147 14.39 8.69 -6.47
N MET A 148 14.52 7.58 -5.74
CA MET A 148 13.78 7.39 -4.50
C MET A 148 14.17 8.42 -3.43
N THR A 149 15.47 8.65 -3.26
CA THR A 149 15.98 9.60 -2.25
C THR A 149 15.78 11.04 -2.69
N SER A 150 16.07 11.40 -3.94
CA SER A 150 15.84 12.76 -4.44
C SER A 150 14.36 13.15 -4.38
N SER A 151 13.45 12.24 -4.72
CA SER A 151 12.02 12.54 -4.65
C SER A 151 11.52 12.73 -3.23
N GLU A 152 11.97 11.88 -2.29
CA GLU A 152 11.58 12.00 -0.88
C GLU A 152 12.03 13.36 -0.31
N VAL A 153 13.28 13.74 -0.57
CA VAL A 153 13.84 15.01 -0.09
C VAL A 153 13.09 16.20 -0.68
N ALA A 154 12.87 16.22 -1.99
CA ALA A 154 12.16 17.31 -2.65
C ALA A 154 10.71 17.41 -2.17
N THR A 155 10.05 16.27 -1.95
CA THR A 155 8.69 16.22 -1.39
C THR A 155 8.67 16.79 0.02
N MET A 156 9.57 16.35 0.91
CA MET A 156 9.65 16.86 2.29
C MET A 156 9.89 18.38 2.32
N ASP A 157 10.78 18.88 1.48
CA ASP A 157 11.07 20.31 1.36
C ASP A 157 9.83 21.09 0.88
N PHE A 158 9.17 20.61 -0.17
CA PHE A 158 7.97 21.24 -0.71
C PHE A 158 6.83 21.26 0.30
N VAL A 159 6.50 20.12 0.92
CA VAL A 159 5.36 20.07 1.86
C VAL A 159 5.62 20.94 3.09
N ARG A 160 6.88 21.06 3.53
CA ARG A 160 7.26 21.93 4.65
C ARG A 160 7.09 23.40 4.33
N HIS A 161 7.71 23.87 3.24
CA HIS A 161 7.82 25.30 2.95
C HIS A 161 6.65 25.85 2.14
N ASN A 162 5.99 25.02 1.34
CA ASN A 162 4.90 25.44 0.46
C ASN A 162 3.52 25.09 1.03
N LEU A 163 3.40 24.00 1.78
CA LEU A 163 2.10 23.50 2.26
C LEU A 163 1.93 23.57 3.78
N GLY A 164 2.96 24.00 4.52
CA GLY A 164 2.92 24.14 5.97
C GLY A 164 2.72 22.80 6.69
N ILE A 165 3.12 21.70 6.07
CA ILE A 165 3.02 20.36 6.69
C ILE A 165 4.23 20.17 7.59
N PRO A 166 4.04 19.82 8.87
CA PRO A 166 5.14 19.62 9.77
C PRO A 166 5.86 18.30 9.41
N VAL A 167 7.10 18.43 8.95
CA VAL A 167 8.00 17.31 8.66
C VAL A 167 9.38 17.66 9.20
N PRO A 168 10.25 16.70 9.58
CA PRO A 168 11.58 17.02 10.09
C PRO A 168 12.41 17.81 9.07
N LYS A 169 13.20 18.79 9.52
CA LYS A 169 14.06 19.57 8.63
C LYS A 169 15.23 18.70 8.15
N ILE A 170 15.44 18.69 6.83
CA ILE A 170 16.60 18.05 6.22
C ILE A 170 17.83 18.94 6.44
N LEU A 171 18.89 18.33 6.96
CA LEU A 171 20.16 18.98 7.28
C LEU A 171 21.20 18.73 6.18
N ALA A 172 21.24 17.52 5.64
CA ALA A 172 22.03 17.15 4.47
C ALA A 172 21.50 15.85 3.88
N TRP A 173 21.76 15.59 2.61
CA TRP A 173 21.37 14.37 1.94
C TRP A 173 22.28 14.12 0.74
N SER A 174 22.28 12.89 0.25
CA SER A 174 22.93 12.53 -1.01
C SER A 174 22.24 11.32 -1.61
N SER A 175 21.87 11.44 -2.88
CA SER A 175 21.29 10.38 -3.71
C SER A 175 22.33 9.66 -4.57
N HIS A 176 23.58 10.14 -4.62
CA HIS A 176 24.67 9.52 -5.41
C HIS A 176 25.69 8.83 -4.50
N ALA A 177 25.46 7.55 -4.21
CA ALA A 177 26.30 6.75 -3.30
C ALA A 177 27.79 6.71 -3.69
N ALA A 178 28.10 6.70 -4.98
CA ALA A 178 29.49 6.63 -5.49
C ALA A 178 30.31 7.90 -5.23
N ASN A 179 29.65 9.06 -5.10
CA ASN A 179 30.32 10.37 -5.14
C ASN A 179 30.34 11.09 -3.78
N ASN A 180 29.76 10.48 -2.75
CA ASN A 180 29.56 11.13 -1.45
C ASN A 180 30.55 10.67 -0.36
N GLY A 181 31.46 9.74 -0.67
CA GLY A 181 32.43 9.18 0.26
C GLY A 181 31.87 8.27 1.36
N VAL A 182 30.53 8.15 1.47
CA VAL A 182 29.84 7.24 2.40
C VAL A 182 29.62 5.88 1.75
N GLY A 183 29.46 5.82 0.42
CA GLY A 183 29.17 4.58 -0.30
C GLY A 183 27.70 4.13 -0.20
N ALA A 184 26.82 5.00 0.31
CA ALA A 184 25.39 4.75 0.38
C ALA A 184 24.61 6.06 0.25
N GLU A 185 23.37 5.95 -0.22
CA GLU A 185 22.42 7.07 -0.17
C GLU A 185 22.00 7.37 1.26
N TYR A 186 21.90 8.66 1.59
CA TYR A 186 21.53 9.08 2.93
C TYR A 186 20.66 10.33 2.95
N ILE A 187 19.86 10.43 4.01
CA ILE A 187 19.15 11.66 4.42
C ILE A 187 19.44 11.89 5.90
N ILE A 188 20.11 12.99 6.22
CA ILE A 188 20.34 13.48 7.58
C ILE A 188 19.31 14.58 7.86
N MET A 189 18.53 14.40 8.92
CA MET A 189 17.47 15.33 9.29
C MET A 189 17.35 15.47 10.81
N GLU A 190 16.63 16.50 11.25
CA GLU A 190 16.24 16.63 12.65
C GLU A 190 15.46 15.39 13.13
N SER A 191 15.53 15.09 14.42
CA SER A 191 14.60 14.12 15.01
C SER A 191 13.18 14.68 14.94
N ALA A 192 12.20 13.83 14.59
CA ALA A 192 10.80 14.23 14.63
C ALA A 192 10.42 14.68 16.06
N PRO A 193 9.81 15.87 16.24
CA PRO A 193 9.33 16.31 17.53
C PRO A 193 8.07 15.54 17.95
N GLY A 194 7.77 15.54 19.26
CA GLY A 194 6.58 14.93 19.83
C GLY A 194 6.72 13.43 20.10
N VAL A 195 5.58 12.79 20.37
CA VAL A 195 5.48 11.35 20.66
C VAL A 195 4.83 10.62 19.48
N GLN A 196 5.34 9.43 19.17
CA GLN A 196 4.85 8.62 18.06
C GLN A 196 3.42 8.14 18.33
N LEU A 197 2.49 8.34 17.39
CA LEU A 197 1.08 8.03 17.60
C LEU A 197 0.85 6.56 17.98
N SER A 198 1.63 5.64 17.41
CA SER A 198 1.55 4.20 17.72
C SER A 198 1.74 3.85 19.20
N THR A 199 2.45 4.69 19.97
CA THR A 199 2.73 4.41 21.40
C THR A 199 1.63 4.91 22.32
N VAL A 200 0.83 5.89 21.88
CA VAL A 200 -0.16 6.57 22.72
C VAL A 200 -1.60 6.42 22.23
N TRP A 201 -1.83 6.00 20.98
CA TRP A 201 -3.17 5.93 20.37
C TRP A 201 -4.19 5.15 21.19
N ARG A 202 -3.79 4.02 21.78
CA ARG A 202 -4.70 3.15 22.54
C ARG A 202 -5.09 3.72 23.89
N THR A 203 -4.21 4.52 24.50
CA THR A 203 -4.45 5.14 25.81
C THR A 203 -5.11 6.51 25.68
N MET A 204 -5.23 7.05 24.46
CA MET A 204 -5.91 8.32 24.21
C MET A 204 -7.43 8.21 24.43
N ASP A 205 -7.99 9.27 25.00
CA ASP A 205 -9.44 9.43 25.09
C ASP A 205 -10.08 9.83 23.73
N SER A 206 -11.42 9.86 23.70
CA SER A 206 -12.17 10.20 22.48
C SER A 206 -11.91 11.62 21.97
N ARG A 207 -11.64 12.58 22.86
CA ARG A 207 -11.35 13.98 22.48
C ARG A 207 -9.99 14.08 21.80
N GLN A 208 -8.97 13.44 22.38
CA GLN A 208 -7.63 13.37 21.83
C GLN A 208 -7.61 12.68 20.46
N LYS A 209 -8.26 11.51 20.33
CA LYS A 209 -8.36 10.82 19.03
C LYS A 209 -9.07 11.69 17.98
N LYS A 210 -10.13 12.40 18.36
CA LYS A 210 -10.82 13.37 17.48
C LYS A 210 -9.91 14.53 17.06
N ASN A 211 -9.08 15.06 17.96
CA ASN A 211 -8.13 16.12 17.66
C ASN A 211 -7.06 15.67 16.66
N VAL A 212 -6.55 14.44 16.81
CA VAL A 212 -5.64 13.83 15.83
C VAL A 212 -6.30 13.76 14.46
N VAL A 213 -7.52 13.22 14.37
CA VAL A 213 -8.27 13.14 13.09
C VAL A 213 -8.45 14.53 12.47
N ASN A 214 -8.87 15.54 13.24
CA ASN A 214 -9.04 16.89 12.73
C ASN A 214 -7.71 17.51 12.24
N SER A 215 -6.61 17.26 12.96
CA SER A 215 -5.28 17.73 12.58
C SER A 215 -4.84 17.10 11.25
N LEU A 216 -5.04 15.78 11.08
CA LEU A 216 -4.72 15.07 9.84
C LEU A 216 -5.52 15.60 8.66
N VAL A 217 -6.84 15.74 8.82
CA VAL A 217 -7.71 16.31 7.78
C VAL A 217 -7.23 17.70 7.35
N ALA A 218 -6.87 18.57 8.30
CA ALA A 218 -6.36 19.90 7.96
C ALA A 218 -5.07 19.86 7.14
N LEU A 219 -4.12 18.97 7.50
CA LEU A 219 -2.87 18.80 6.75
C LEU A 219 -3.09 18.20 5.36
N GLU A 220 -4.00 17.23 5.24
CA GLU A 220 -4.37 16.62 3.96
C GLU A 220 -5.08 17.62 3.03
N GLN A 221 -5.92 18.51 3.56
CA GLN A 221 -6.50 19.61 2.78
C GLN A 221 -5.41 20.56 2.24
N ASN A 222 -4.32 20.79 2.99
CA ASN A 222 -3.20 21.56 2.48
C ASN A 222 -2.50 20.84 1.30
N MET A 223 -2.35 19.51 1.35
CA MET A 223 -1.82 18.73 0.21
C MET A 223 -2.68 18.89 -1.06
N LEU A 224 -4.01 18.87 -0.90
CA LEU A 224 -4.95 18.98 -2.01
C LEU A 224 -4.98 20.37 -2.67
N ASN A 225 -4.41 21.39 -2.02
CA ASN A 225 -4.26 22.74 -2.59
C ASN A 225 -3.17 22.81 -3.68
N ALA A 226 -2.18 21.91 -3.65
CA ALA A 226 -1.17 21.80 -4.69
C ALA A 226 -1.65 20.89 -5.81
N LYS A 227 -2.00 21.51 -6.96
CA LYS A 227 -2.41 20.80 -8.17
C LYS A 227 -1.32 20.90 -9.23
N PHE A 228 -0.69 19.77 -9.52
CA PHE A 228 0.42 19.70 -10.47
C PHE A 228 -0.09 19.53 -11.90
N ALA A 229 0.75 19.90 -12.87
CA ALA A 229 0.37 19.86 -14.28
C ALA A 229 0.31 18.45 -14.87
N GLN A 230 1.09 17.52 -14.31
CA GLN A 230 1.22 16.14 -14.76
C GLN A 230 1.30 15.21 -13.55
N TYR A 231 1.15 13.92 -13.81
CA TYR A 231 1.28 12.86 -12.80
C TYR A 231 2.70 12.31 -12.78
N GLY A 232 3.23 12.05 -11.59
CA GLY A 232 4.60 11.59 -11.40
C GLY A 232 5.11 11.94 -10.01
N SER A 233 6.40 11.77 -9.77
CA SER A 233 7.02 12.11 -8.49
C SER A 233 7.59 13.54 -8.51
N LEU A 234 7.64 14.17 -7.34
CA LEU A 234 8.18 15.53 -7.17
C LEU A 234 9.69 15.46 -6.95
N TYR A 235 10.46 16.34 -7.61
CA TYR A 235 11.91 16.41 -7.53
C TYR A 235 12.39 17.86 -7.50
N TYR A 236 13.67 18.07 -7.14
CA TYR A 236 14.36 19.27 -7.58
C TYR A 236 14.67 19.18 -9.07
N ARG A 237 14.70 20.32 -9.74
CA ARG A 237 14.96 20.35 -11.19
C ARG A 237 16.30 19.71 -11.53
N ASP A 238 17.35 20.04 -10.79
CA ASP A 238 18.72 19.61 -11.10
C ASP A 238 18.93 18.10 -10.96
N ASP A 239 18.07 17.40 -10.22
CA ASP A 239 18.12 15.94 -10.07
C ASP A 239 17.56 15.21 -11.30
N ILE A 240 16.71 15.86 -12.11
CA ILE A 240 16.03 15.21 -13.24
C ILE A 240 16.49 15.84 -14.55
N PRO A 241 16.88 15.08 -15.58
CA PRO A 241 17.17 15.65 -16.91
C PRO A 241 15.97 16.39 -17.49
N GLU A 242 16.20 17.51 -18.18
CA GLU A 242 15.12 18.36 -18.73
C GLU A 242 14.11 17.60 -19.60
N SER A 243 14.58 16.64 -20.40
CA SER A 243 13.74 15.80 -21.25
C SER A 243 12.77 14.87 -20.49
N LYS A 244 12.98 14.69 -19.19
CA LYS A 244 12.14 13.84 -18.31
C LYS A 244 11.28 14.67 -17.35
N ARG A 245 11.29 16.00 -17.45
CA ARG A 245 10.53 16.90 -16.58
C ARG A 245 9.18 17.24 -17.22
N ALA A 246 8.20 17.49 -16.37
CA ALA A 246 6.99 18.17 -16.79
C ALA A 246 7.33 19.59 -17.25
N PRO A 247 6.69 20.11 -18.32
CA PRO A 247 7.00 21.44 -18.86
C PRO A 247 6.70 22.59 -17.89
N ARG A 248 5.82 22.34 -16.91
CA ARG A 248 5.48 23.26 -15.82
C ARG A 248 5.15 22.46 -14.57
N LEU A 249 5.34 23.07 -13.40
CA LEU A 249 5.06 22.41 -12.14
C LEU A 249 3.54 22.33 -11.88
N TYR A 250 2.85 23.45 -12.03
CA TYR A 250 1.44 23.59 -11.63
C TYR A 250 0.46 23.51 -12.80
N ALA A 251 -0.73 22.98 -12.51
CA ALA A 251 -1.84 22.99 -13.45
C ALA A 251 -2.29 24.44 -13.75
N HIS A 252 -2.90 24.64 -14.92
CA HIS A 252 -3.41 25.96 -15.27
C HIS A 252 -4.49 26.42 -14.28
N GLY A 253 -4.36 27.64 -13.75
CA GLY A 253 -5.32 28.22 -12.80
C GLY A 253 -5.26 27.65 -11.38
N SER A 254 -4.30 26.77 -11.05
CA SER A 254 -4.10 26.35 -9.67
C SER A 254 -3.35 27.39 -8.85
N ARG A 255 -3.51 27.30 -7.52
CA ARG A 255 -2.69 28.08 -6.58
C ARG A 255 -1.23 27.78 -6.85
N ARG A 256 -0.43 28.84 -7.02
CA ARG A 256 1.02 28.76 -7.07
C ARG A 256 1.58 28.95 -5.67
N PHE A 257 2.72 28.33 -5.43
CA PHE A 257 3.48 28.49 -4.21
C PHE A 257 4.88 29.01 -4.59
N GLY A 258 5.62 29.57 -3.62
CA GLY A 258 6.98 30.06 -3.88
C GLY A 258 7.92 28.97 -4.39
N SER A 259 9.06 29.33 -4.97
CA SER A 259 10.10 28.38 -5.40
C SER A 259 9.69 27.42 -6.54
N GLU A 260 8.78 27.84 -7.43
CA GLU A 260 8.37 27.05 -8.62
C GLU A 260 9.57 26.67 -9.53
N GLU A 261 10.58 27.54 -9.59
CA GLU A 261 11.80 27.31 -10.35
C GLU A 261 12.68 26.19 -9.74
N LYS A 262 12.47 25.85 -8.47
CA LYS A 262 13.26 24.83 -7.76
C LYS A 262 12.78 23.41 -8.06
N PHE A 263 11.47 23.24 -8.30
CA PHE A 263 10.84 21.91 -8.35
C PHE A 263 10.34 21.55 -9.76
N CYS A 264 10.23 20.26 -10.02
CA CYS A 264 9.53 19.70 -11.17
C CYS A 264 8.81 18.40 -10.81
N ILE A 265 7.78 18.06 -11.60
CA ILE A 265 7.28 16.68 -11.67
C ILE A 265 8.14 15.93 -12.69
N GLY A 266 8.60 14.75 -12.31
CA GLY A 266 9.41 13.86 -13.14
C GLY A 266 8.87 12.43 -13.14
N PRO A 267 9.71 11.46 -13.53
CA PRO A 267 9.33 10.06 -13.55
C PRO A 267 8.86 9.57 -12.18
N ILE A 268 7.92 8.63 -12.14
CA ILE A 268 7.45 8.06 -10.88
C ILE A 268 8.61 7.35 -10.16
N ALA A 269 8.71 7.54 -8.84
CA ALA A 269 9.70 6.88 -7.98
C ALA A 269 9.17 5.56 -7.38
N HIS A 270 8.03 5.04 -7.84
CA HIS A 270 7.42 3.85 -7.25
C HIS A 270 8.22 2.59 -7.57
N ARG A 271 8.50 1.78 -6.54
CA ARG A 271 9.27 0.53 -6.65
C ARG A 271 8.75 -0.43 -7.72
N ASN A 272 7.43 -0.53 -7.93
CA ASN A 272 6.86 -1.43 -8.93
C ASN A 272 7.29 -1.13 -10.39
N PHE A 273 7.80 0.08 -10.67
CA PHE A 273 8.38 0.43 -11.98
C PHE A 273 9.87 0.06 -12.12
N TYR A 274 10.52 -0.40 -11.04
CA TYR A 274 11.96 -0.65 -11.00
C TYR A 274 12.34 -1.98 -10.33
N GLU A 275 11.40 -2.73 -9.79
CA GLU A 275 11.73 -4.04 -9.21
C GLU A 275 12.10 -5.06 -10.29
N ASP A 276 12.99 -5.99 -9.92
CA ASP A 276 13.52 -7.04 -10.79
C ASP A 276 14.16 -6.45 -12.05
N GLU A 277 13.96 -7.07 -13.22
CA GLU A 277 14.52 -6.59 -14.49
C GLU A 277 13.91 -5.26 -14.96
N ARG A 278 12.81 -4.79 -14.36
CA ARG A 278 12.16 -3.53 -14.74
C ARG A 278 13.08 -2.32 -14.55
N ALA A 279 14.01 -2.35 -13.60
CA ALA A 279 14.99 -1.26 -13.43
C ALA A 279 15.86 -1.04 -14.68
N ALA A 280 16.23 -2.12 -15.38
CA ALA A 280 17.13 -2.07 -16.54
C ALA A 280 16.39 -1.89 -17.87
N MET A 281 15.06 -1.97 -17.87
CA MET A 281 14.25 -1.81 -19.08
C MET A 281 14.00 -0.33 -19.41
N ASP A 282 13.93 -0.04 -20.71
CA ASP A 282 13.37 1.21 -21.21
C ASP A 282 11.84 1.13 -21.14
N LEU A 283 11.27 1.85 -20.18
CA LEU A 283 9.85 1.80 -19.83
C LEU A 283 9.35 3.24 -19.70
N ASP A 284 8.10 3.46 -20.08
CA ASP A 284 7.41 4.71 -19.75
C ASP A 284 7.21 4.80 -18.24
N ARG A 285 7.85 5.79 -17.63
CA ARG A 285 7.78 6.09 -16.19
C ARG A 285 7.19 7.46 -15.92
N GLY A 286 6.58 8.09 -16.93
CA GLY A 286 6.06 9.44 -16.88
C GLY A 286 7.15 10.51 -16.98
N PRO A 287 6.80 11.78 -16.71
CA PRO A 287 5.50 12.23 -16.18
C PRO A 287 4.35 12.15 -17.20
N TRP A 288 3.14 11.86 -16.72
CA TRP A 288 1.97 11.64 -17.59
C TRP A 288 1.03 12.85 -17.61
N SER A 289 0.50 13.19 -18.80
CA SER A 289 -0.44 14.30 -18.98
C SER A 289 -1.89 13.93 -18.66
N SER A 290 -2.24 12.64 -18.70
CA SER A 290 -3.59 12.16 -18.43
C SER A 290 -3.58 10.90 -17.52
N PRO A 291 -4.67 10.67 -16.75
CA PRO A 291 -4.83 9.41 -16.03
C PRO A 291 -4.80 8.19 -16.97
N GLU A 292 -5.37 8.33 -18.16
CA GLU A 292 -5.39 7.29 -19.19
C GLU A 292 -3.96 6.87 -19.60
N ASP A 293 -3.02 7.80 -19.71
CA ASP A 293 -1.62 7.50 -20.02
C ASP A 293 -0.93 6.75 -18.87
N TYR A 294 -1.17 7.17 -17.62
CA TYR A 294 -0.68 6.42 -16.45
C TYR A 294 -1.24 4.99 -16.42
N LEU A 295 -2.55 4.82 -16.58
CA LEU A 295 -3.19 3.51 -16.62
C LEU A 295 -2.61 2.63 -17.74
N ARG A 296 -2.43 3.19 -18.93
CA ARG A 296 -1.83 2.48 -20.07
C ARG A 296 -0.39 2.07 -19.80
N SER A 297 0.40 2.93 -19.14
CA SER A 297 1.80 2.64 -18.79
C SER A 297 1.93 1.39 -17.91
N LEU A 298 0.99 1.16 -16.99
CA LEU A 298 0.98 -0.04 -16.13
C LEU A 298 0.88 -1.32 -16.97
N ALA A 299 -0.06 -1.35 -17.92
CA ALA A 299 -0.25 -2.51 -18.78
C ALA A 299 0.94 -2.73 -19.71
N LEU A 300 1.40 -1.69 -20.42
CA LEU A 300 2.52 -1.80 -21.35
C LEU A 300 3.81 -2.24 -20.63
N ARG A 301 4.03 -1.76 -19.40
CA ARG A 301 5.15 -2.19 -18.57
C ARG A 301 5.08 -3.67 -18.24
N GLU A 302 3.93 -4.15 -17.77
CA GLU A 302 3.76 -5.57 -17.44
C GLU A 302 3.83 -6.45 -18.69
N GLU A 303 3.23 -6.05 -19.81
CA GLU A 303 3.35 -6.75 -21.10
C GLU A 303 4.81 -6.88 -21.54
N ALA A 304 5.58 -5.79 -21.47
CA ALA A 304 6.98 -5.79 -21.85
C ALA A 304 7.84 -6.71 -20.96
N TRP A 305 7.58 -6.70 -19.64
CA TRP A 305 8.33 -7.55 -18.71
C TRP A 305 7.92 -9.02 -18.84
N ILE A 306 6.62 -9.33 -18.92
CA ILE A 306 6.11 -10.71 -19.05
C ILE A 306 6.62 -11.34 -20.34
N SER A 307 6.58 -10.62 -21.45
CA SER A 307 7.03 -11.13 -22.75
C SER A 307 8.49 -11.61 -22.70
N ARG A 308 9.36 -10.90 -21.95
CA ARG A 308 10.80 -11.13 -21.94
C ARG A 308 11.29 -12.01 -20.77
N PHE A 309 10.74 -11.80 -19.59
CA PHE A 309 11.34 -12.29 -18.34
C PHE A 309 10.46 -13.21 -17.53
N ALA A 310 9.13 -13.24 -17.77
CA ALA A 310 8.25 -14.13 -17.04
C ALA A 310 8.69 -15.59 -17.21
N LYS A 311 8.70 -16.33 -16.10
CA LYS A 311 8.96 -17.77 -16.04
C LYS A 311 7.77 -18.41 -15.34
N PRO A 312 7.15 -19.45 -15.89
CA PRO A 312 6.06 -20.16 -15.21
C PRO A 312 6.53 -20.62 -13.84
N ASN A 313 6.06 -19.98 -12.77
CA ASN A 313 6.35 -20.35 -11.39
C ASN A 313 5.17 -20.00 -10.47
N ILE A 314 5.04 -20.77 -9.39
CA ILE A 314 4.31 -20.34 -8.20
C ILE A 314 5.17 -19.26 -7.55
N HIS A 315 4.62 -18.06 -7.35
CA HIS A 315 5.38 -16.92 -6.84
C HIS A 315 6.05 -17.14 -5.48
N ASP A 316 7.07 -16.32 -5.23
CA ASP A 316 7.92 -16.32 -4.03
C ASP A 316 7.21 -15.91 -2.73
N ASP A 317 5.94 -15.48 -2.81
CA ASP A 317 5.10 -15.08 -1.68
C ASP A 317 3.78 -15.88 -1.70
N PRO A 318 3.56 -16.80 -0.72
CA PRO A 318 2.31 -17.55 -0.56
C PRO A 318 1.07 -16.68 -0.71
N PHE A 319 1.13 -15.48 -0.12
CA PHE A 319 0.01 -14.56 0.07
C PHE A 319 -0.33 -13.76 -1.18
N ARG A 320 0.39 -13.99 -2.28
CA ARG A 320 0.19 -13.32 -3.57
C ARG A 320 -0.07 -14.30 -4.69
N ASN A 321 -0.12 -15.59 -4.40
CA ASN A 321 -0.24 -16.60 -5.43
C ASN A 321 -1.70 -16.92 -5.74
N VAL A 322 -2.01 -17.08 -7.02
CA VAL A 322 -3.25 -17.71 -7.48
C VAL A 322 -2.97 -19.20 -7.67
N SER A 323 -3.87 -20.06 -7.22
CA SER A 323 -3.75 -21.51 -7.36
C SER A 323 -3.64 -21.94 -8.83
N GLY A 324 -2.55 -22.63 -9.19
CA GLY A 324 -2.34 -23.23 -10.50
C GLY A 324 -1.16 -22.63 -11.30
N PRO A 325 -0.81 -23.23 -12.46
CA PRO A 325 0.18 -22.69 -13.36
C PRO A 325 -0.30 -21.39 -14.01
N GLN A 326 0.63 -20.48 -14.33
CA GLN A 326 0.36 -19.22 -15.01
C GLN A 326 1.01 -19.18 -16.39
N PHE A 327 0.23 -18.73 -17.38
CA PHE A 327 0.64 -18.74 -18.78
C PHE A 327 0.75 -17.32 -19.33
N LYS A 328 1.88 -16.99 -19.95
CA LYS A 328 2.18 -15.63 -20.44
C LYS A 328 1.06 -15.08 -21.31
N GLU A 329 0.57 -15.89 -22.23
CA GLU A 329 -0.44 -15.54 -23.23
C GLU A 329 -1.74 -15.08 -22.56
N GLU A 330 -2.13 -15.73 -21.46
CA GLU A 330 -3.33 -15.36 -20.72
C GLU A 330 -3.19 -13.98 -20.06
N HIS A 331 -2.03 -13.68 -19.48
CA HIS A 331 -1.80 -12.36 -18.86
C HIS A 331 -1.77 -11.27 -19.92
N LEU A 332 -1.10 -11.50 -21.06
CA LEU A 332 -1.06 -10.55 -22.16
C LEU A 332 -2.46 -10.26 -22.70
N GLN A 333 -3.30 -11.28 -22.86
CA GLN A 333 -4.69 -11.12 -23.27
C GLN A 333 -5.51 -10.31 -22.24
N CYS A 334 -5.35 -10.59 -20.93
CA CYS A 334 -6.04 -9.81 -19.89
C CYS A 334 -5.56 -8.35 -19.83
N LEU A 335 -4.28 -8.08 -20.10
CA LEU A 335 -3.74 -6.72 -20.15
C LEU A 335 -4.24 -5.95 -21.38
N GLU A 336 -4.41 -6.63 -22.51
CA GLU A 336 -5.07 -6.06 -23.70
C GLU A 336 -6.54 -5.71 -23.41
N GLN A 337 -7.28 -6.63 -22.79
CA GLN A 337 -8.66 -6.37 -22.34
C GLN A 337 -8.73 -5.19 -21.38
N TYR A 338 -7.81 -5.11 -20.41
CA TYR A 338 -7.68 -3.97 -19.50
C TYR A 338 -7.45 -2.66 -20.27
N ARG A 339 -6.56 -2.64 -21.27
CA ARG A 339 -6.32 -1.44 -22.09
C ARG A 339 -7.57 -0.98 -22.82
N SER A 340 -8.41 -1.91 -23.29
CA SER A 340 -9.66 -1.59 -24.00
C SER A 340 -10.71 -0.86 -23.13
N ILE A 341 -10.66 -1.02 -21.80
CA ILE A 341 -11.63 -0.41 -20.88
C ILE A 341 -11.11 0.85 -20.17
N ILE A 342 -9.85 1.25 -20.38
CA ILE A 342 -9.23 2.42 -19.70
C ILE A 342 -10.12 3.68 -19.71
N PRO A 343 -10.75 4.08 -20.84
CA PRO A 343 -11.60 5.28 -20.85
C PRO A 343 -12.79 5.21 -19.88
N ALA A 344 -13.33 4.02 -19.64
CA ALA A 344 -14.44 3.79 -18.72
C ALA A 344 -13.98 3.78 -17.25
N LEU A 345 -12.71 3.48 -16.96
CA LEU A 345 -12.17 3.50 -15.59
C LEU A 345 -11.96 4.92 -15.07
N VAL A 346 -11.63 5.87 -15.95
CA VAL A 346 -11.35 7.25 -15.57
C VAL A 346 -12.66 8.03 -15.32
N PRO A 347 -12.91 8.54 -14.10
CA PRO A 347 -14.12 9.30 -13.79
C PRO A 347 -14.14 10.65 -14.52
N THR A 348 -15.31 11.27 -14.66
CA THR A 348 -15.49 12.54 -15.41
C THR A 348 -15.19 13.79 -14.58
N SER A 349 -15.24 13.69 -13.24
CA SER A 349 -15.05 14.84 -12.36
C SER A 349 -13.59 15.31 -12.33
N ARG A 350 -13.32 16.51 -12.85
CA ARG A 350 -11.98 17.14 -12.82
C ARG A 350 -11.38 17.24 -11.42
N LYS A 351 -12.21 17.31 -10.37
CA LYS A 351 -11.75 17.38 -8.98
C LYS A 351 -10.98 16.12 -8.57
N VAL A 352 -11.45 14.94 -8.95
CA VAL A 352 -10.83 13.67 -8.55
C VAL A 352 -9.71 13.23 -9.48
N LEU A 353 -9.61 13.86 -10.65
CA LEU A 353 -8.51 13.68 -11.60
C LEU A 353 -7.33 14.61 -11.32
N ALA A 354 -7.47 15.62 -10.46
CA ALA A 354 -6.39 16.55 -10.17
C ALA A 354 -5.13 15.80 -9.68
N SER A 355 -3.96 16.18 -10.21
CA SER A 355 -2.66 15.66 -9.77
C SER A 355 -2.31 16.31 -8.43
N ASN A 356 -2.52 15.58 -7.33
CA ASN A 356 -2.32 16.04 -5.97
C ASN A 356 -1.34 15.12 -5.24
N LEU A 357 -0.63 15.65 -4.24
CA LEU A 357 0.11 14.82 -3.31
C LEU A 357 -0.85 14.13 -2.33
N TRP A 358 -0.55 12.88 -2.01
CA TRP A 358 -1.20 12.12 -0.96
C TRP A 358 -0.17 11.23 -0.28
N HIS A 359 -0.15 11.20 1.05
CA HIS A 359 0.83 10.39 1.78
C HIS A 359 0.53 8.90 1.59
N SER A 360 1.50 8.14 1.06
CA SER A 360 1.32 6.74 0.65
C SER A 360 1.26 5.76 1.82
N ASP A 361 1.92 6.07 2.95
CA ASP A 361 1.99 5.19 4.13
C ASP A 361 1.69 5.93 5.46
N LEU A 362 0.48 6.49 5.57
CA LEU A 362 0.08 7.26 6.75
C LEU A 362 -0.44 6.35 7.88
N ASN A 363 0.49 5.64 8.54
CA ASN A 363 0.19 4.78 9.70
C ASN A 363 0.62 5.44 11.03
N PRO A 364 0.17 4.94 12.21
CA PRO A 364 0.51 5.54 13.50
C PRO A 364 2.01 5.59 13.83
N GLY A 365 2.85 4.79 13.17
CA GLY A 365 4.30 4.87 13.30
C GLY A 365 4.91 6.09 12.59
N ASN A 366 4.21 6.65 11.60
CA ASN A 366 4.69 7.77 10.79
C ASN A 366 4.12 9.12 11.22
N ILE A 367 3.25 9.13 12.24
CA ILE A 367 2.61 10.33 12.80
C ILE A 367 3.16 10.61 14.19
N PHE A 368 3.53 11.86 14.46
CA PHE A 368 3.92 12.33 15.79
C PHE A 368 2.97 13.41 16.26
N VAL A 369 2.59 13.32 17.54
CA VAL A 369 1.68 14.26 18.19
C VAL A 369 2.38 15.01 19.33
N SER A 370 1.87 16.19 19.67
CA SER A 370 2.31 16.95 20.84
C SER A 370 2.19 16.13 22.12
N ASP A 371 3.02 16.45 23.12
CA ASP A 371 2.93 15.81 24.45
C ASP A 371 1.97 16.52 25.42
N ASP A 372 1.11 17.38 24.88
CA ASP A 372 0.07 18.08 25.61
C ASP A 372 -1.28 17.34 25.51
N GLU A 373 -2.29 17.85 26.22
CA GLU A 373 -3.64 17.31 26.20
C GLU A 373 -4.32 17.39 24.83
N GLU A 374 -3.87 18.30 23.95
CA GLU A 374 -4.47 18.54 22.65
C GLU A 374 -4.11 17.46 21.63
N ARG A 375 -2.93 16.82 21.79
CA ARG A 375 -2.42 15.73 20.92
C ARG A 375 -2.49 16.08 19.43
N ARG A 376 -2.15 17.32 19.08
CA ARG A 376 -2.11 17.79 17.68
C ARG A 376 -0.95 17.15 16.93
N VAL A 377 -1.12 16.95 15.63
CA VAL A 377 -0.05 16.40 14.78
C VAL A 377 1.06 17.45 14.63
N VAL A 378 2.27 17.11 15.06
CA VAL A 378 3.46 18.01 15.08
C VAL A 378 4.59 17.53 14.18
N SER A 379 4.49 16.32 13.61
CA SER A 379 5.41 15.84 12.58
C SER A 379 4.82 14.65 11.83
N ILE A 380 5.07 14.57 10.53
CA ILE A 380 4.82 13.41 9.68
C ILE A 380 6.13 13.03 8.99
N ILE A 381 6.46 11.74 9.06
CA ILE A 381 7.68 11.17 8.46
C ILE A 381 7.33 10.14 7.38
N ASP A 382 8.36 9.68 6.67
CA ASP A 382 8.28 8.63 5.65
C ASP A 382 7.50 9.03 4.39
N TRP A 383 7.95 10.10 3.75
CA TRP A 383 7.43 10.60 2.47
C TRP A 383 7.93 9.80 1.26
N GLN A 384 8.55 8.64 1.50
CA GLN A 384 9.10 7.78 0.48
C GLN A 384 8.00 7.28 -0.47
N GLY A 385 8.23 7.43 -1.78
CA GLY A 385 7.26 6.99 -2.79
C GLY A 385 5.98 7.82 -2.82
N CYS A 386 5.95 9.00 -2.19
CA CYS A 386 4.89 9.98 -2.43
C CYS A 386 4.94 10.45 -3.89
N TRP A 387 3.78 10.67 -4.49
CA TRP A 387 3.67 11.08 -5.88
C TRP A 387 2.47 12.00 -6.06
N ALA A 388 2.51 12.79 -7.14
CA ALA A 388 1.40 13.60 -7.60
C ALA A 388 0.51 12.73 -8.50
N GLY A 389 -0.59 12.23 -7.95
CA GLY A 389 -1.50 11.29 -8.58
C GLY A 389 -2.95 11.78 -8.63
N PRO A 390 -3.85 11.10 -9.34
CA PRO A 390 -5.27 11.42 -9.30
C PRO A 390 -5.89 10.92 -7.98
N ALA A 391 -6.63 11.81 -7.31
CA ALA A 391 -7.27 11.55 -6.01
C ALA A 391 -8.05 10.23 -5.95
N TYR A 392 -8.78 9.85 -6.99
CA TYR A 392 -9.60 8.62 -6.95
C TYR A 392 -8.78 7.32 -6.82
N LEU A 393 -7.50 7.32 -7.24
CA LEU A 393 -6.61 6.18 -7.11
C LEU A 393 -5.91 6.12 -5.75
N GLN A 394 -5.58 7.29 -5.18
CA GLN A 394 -4.70 7.38 -4.00
C GLN A 394 -5.42 7.69 -2.69
N MET A 395 -6.55 8.43 -2.70
CA MET A 395 -7.22 8.83 -1.47
C MET A 395 -7.92 7.63 -0.83
N THR A 396 -7.44 7.26 0.35
CA THR A 396 -7.96 6.18 1.20
C THR A 396 -7.91 6.61 2.67
N SER A 397 -8.69 5.94 3.52
CA SER A 397 -8.59 6.16 4.96
C SER A 397 -7.27 5.58 5.51
N PRO A 398 -6.58 6.26 6.44
CA PRO A 398 -5.47 5.70 7.18
C PRO A 398 -5.86 4.37 7.84
N SER A 399 -4.99 3.38 7.81
CA SER A 399 -5.33 2.00 8.22
C SER A 399 -5.81 1.88 9.67
N PHE A 400 -5.40 2.79 10.56
CA PHE A 400 -5.83 2.83 11.96
C PHE A 400 -7.19 3.52 12.18
N LEU A 401 -7.73 4.17 11.14
CA LEU A 401 -9.08 4.76 11.09
C LEU A 401 -10.02 3.96 10.19
N ALA A 402 -9.49 3.10 9.32
CA ALA A 402 -10.28 2.23 8.47
C ALA A 402 -11.10 1.24 9.32
N CYS A 403 -12.40 1.19 9.08
CA CYS A 403 -13.32 0.32 9.78
C CYS A 403 -14.21 -0.35 8.74
N ASP A 404 -14.04 -1.66 8.54
CA ASP A 404 -14.83 -2.46 7.62
C ASP A 404 -15.69 -3.42 8.44
N VAL A 405 -16.79 -2.89 9.00
CA VAL A 405 -17.73 -3.64 9.83
C VAL A 405 -19.04 -3.76 9.07
N ALA A 406 -19.61 -4.97 9.08
CA ALA A 406 -20.90 -5.24 8.47
C ALA A 406 -21.97 -4.26 8.99
N GLY A 407 -22.62 -3.53 8.08
CA GLY A 407 -23.65 -2.54 8.40
C GLY A 407 -23.16 -1.09 8.45
N LEU A 408 -21.86 -0.82 8.42
CA LEU A 408 -21.35 0.55 8.28
C LEU A 408 -21.41 0.98 6.81
N THR A 409 -22.49 1.67 6.43
CA THR A 409 -22.69 2.15 5.05
C THR A 409 -21.81 3.37 4.77
N SER A 410 -21.17 3.45 3.60
CA SER A 410 -20.46 4.67 3.18
C SER A 410 -21.43 5.84 2.96
N GLY A 411 -21.09 7.03 3.47
CA GLY A 411 -21.95 8.21 3.35
C GLY A 411 -22.02 9.08 4.61
N LEU A 412 -23.09 9.88 4.69
CA LEU A 412 -23.27 10.89 5.74
C LEU A 412 -23.93 10.35 7.01
N ASP A 413 -24.46 9.13 6.97
CA ASP A 413 -25.11 8.52 8.11
C ASP A 413 -24.08 8.12 9.17
N PHE A 414 -24.32 8.54 10.41
CA PHE A 414 -23.50 8.12 11.54
C PHE A 414 -23.95 6.75 12.06
N PRO A 415 -23.02 5.89 12.50
CA PRO A 415 -23.36 4.62 13.13
C PRO A 415 -24.23 4.88 14.37
N LYS A 416 -25.10 3.93 14.68
CA LYS A 416 -25.91 3.92 15.90
C LYS A 416 -25.60 2.65 16.67
N LEU A 417 -25.66 2.72 17.99
CA LEU A 417 -25.65 1.52 18.83
C LEU A 417 -26.92 0.70 18.54
N PRO A 418 -26.85 -0.64 18.59
CA PRO A 418 -28.01 -1.47 18.34
C PRO A 418 -29.04 -1.35 19.49
N PRO A 419 -30.33 -1.61 19.22
CA PRO A 419 -31.40 -1.49 20.22
C PRO A 419 -31.16 -2.35 21.48
N GLU A 420 -30.49 -3.48 21.34
CA GLU A 420 -30.23 -4.42 22.42
C GLU A 420 -29.07 -3.98 23.33
N TYR A 421 -28.36 -2.89 23.02
CA TYR A 421 -27.18 -2.45 23.76
C TYR A 421 -27.44 -2.35 25.27
N ASP A 422 -28.58 -1.78 25.68
CA ASP A 422 -28.90 -1.54 27.10
C ASP A 422 -29.13 -2.82 27.91
N ILE A 423 -29.48 -3.94 27.25
CA ILE A 423 -29.76 -5.23 27.91
C ILE A 423 -28.57 -6.21 27.84
N MET A 424 -27.46 -5.81 27.20
CA MET A 424 -26.26 -6.64 27.10
C MET A 424 -25.44 -6.66 28.40
N SER A 425 -24.58 -7.68 28.52
CA SER A 425 -23.59 -7.78 29.59
C SER A 425 -22.64 -6.58 29.58
N GLN A 426 -22.07 -6.25 30.74
CA GLN A 426 -21.17 -5.10 30.86
C GLN A 426 -19.90 -5.25 29.99
N ASP A 427 -19.37 -6.45 29.87
CA ASP A 427 -18.19 -6.73 29.02
C ASP A 427 -18.53 -6.55 27.54
N THR A 428 -19.69 -7.04 27.10
CA THR A 428 -20.18 -6.85 25.73
C THR A 428 -20.41 -5.37 25.43
N LYS A 429 -21.02 -4.62 26.36
CA LYS A 429 -21.20 -3.17 26.24
C LYS A 429 -19.87 -2.45 26.07
N ALA A 430 -18.86 -2.79 26.86
CA ALA A 430 -17.54 -2.17 26.79
C ALA A 430 -16.88 -2.36 25.42
N ILE A 431 -16.90 -3.59 24.89
CA ILE A 431 -16.36 -3.91 23.56
C ILE A 431 -17.12 -3.12 22.48
N MET A 432 -18.44 -3.20 22.48
CA MET A 432 -19.27 -2.51 21.47
C MET A 432 -19.14 -0.99 21.53
N HIS A 433 -18.96 -0.44 22.73
CA HIS A 433 -18.75 0.99 22.89
C HIS A 433 -17.40 1.44 22.30
N GLU A 434 -16.33 0.66 22.47
CA GLU A 434 -15.05 0.94 21.80
C GLU A 434 -15.12 0.79 20.28
N ASP A 435 -15.79 -0.26 19.78
CA ASP A 435 -16.01 -0.43 18.34
C ASP A 435 -16.83 0.72 17.76
N HIS A 436 -17.89 1.14 18.46
CA HIS A 436 -18.70 2.28 18.08
C HIS A 436 -17.88 3.57 18.00
N LYS A 437 -16.98 3.83 18.97
CA LYS A 437 -16.06 4.98 18.90
C LYS A 437 -15.16 4.91 17.67
N ALA A 438 -14.63 3.73 17.33
CA ALA A 438 -13.81 3.54 16.14
C ALA A 438 -14.61 3.84 14.85
N GLN A 439 -15.85 3.36 14.76
CA GLN A 439 -16.75 3.65 13.64
C GLN A 439 -17.05 5.16 13.52
N ILE A 440 -17.25 5.86 14.65
CA ILE A 440 -17.46 7.31 14.67
C ILE A 440 -16.22 8.05 14.14
N LEU A 441 -15.00 7.64 14.52
CA LEU A 441 -13.76 8.23 14.01
C LEU A 441 -13.58 7.97 12.51
N HIS A 442 -13.86 6.75 12.06
CA HIS A 442 -13.89 6.39 10.64
C HIS A 442 -14.83 7.33 9.88
N LYS A 443 -16.07 7.48 10.34
CA LYS A 443 -17.08 8.35 9.73
C LYS A 443 -16.70 9.82 9.74
N LEU A 444 -16.13 10.29 10.84
CA LEU A 444 -15.65 11.66 10.93
C LEU A 444 -14.61 11.95 9.85
N TYR A 445 -13.65 11.03 9.65
CA TYR A 445 -12.64 11.15 8.61
C TYR A 445 -13.25 11.01 7.21
N GLU A 446 -14.10 10.00 6.98
CA GLU A 446 -14.79 9.77 5.70
C GLU A 446 -15.53 11.03 5.26
N ILE A 447 -16.41 11.57 6.11
CA ILE A 447 -17.26 12.72 5.80
C ILE A 447 -16.42 13.97 5.50
N LYS A 448 -15.39 14.23 6.33
CA LYS A 448 -14.58 15.45 6.20
C LYS A 448 -13.60 15.41 5.03
N GLN A 449 -13.07 14.23 4.71
CA GLN A 449 -11.93 14.10 3.81
C GLN A 449 -12.24 13.34 2.53
N LEU A 450 -12.91 12.19 2.62
CA LEU A 450 -13.08 11.27 1.48
C LEU A 450 -14.39 11.54 0.72
N TYR A 451 -15.49 11.82 1.42
CA TYR A 451 -16.80 12.06 0.85
C TYR A 451 -16.82 13.17 -0.20
N PRO A 452 -16.10 14.31 -0.04
CA PRO A 452 -16.02 15.35 -1.07
C PRO A 452 -15.34 14.91 -2.38
N TYR A 453 -14.66 13.75 -2.38
CA TYR A 453 -13.96 13.14 -3.51
C TYR A 453 -14.56 11.79 -3.90
N ARG A 454 -15.75 11.46 -3.38
CA ARG A 454 -16.46 10.24 -3.72
C ARG A 454 -16.75 10.18 -5.21
N ILE A 455 -16.59 8.99 -5.79
CA ILE A 455 -16.99 8.66 -7.15
C ILE A 455 -17.92 7.46 -7.14
N SER A 456 -18.75 7.35 -8.18
CA SER A 456 -19.53 6.14 -8.43
C SER A 456 -18.62 4.97 -8.78
N ASP A 457 -18.98 3.78 -8.33
CA ASP A 457 -18.33 2.52 -8.70
C ASP A 457 -16.81 2.55 -8.50
N ARG A 458 -16.36 3.17 -7.39
CA ARG A 458 -14.93 3.38 -7.09
C ARG A 458 -14.11 2.10 -7.20
N GLU A 459 -14.57 1.02 -6.59
CA GLU A 459 -13.83 -0.26 -6.60
C GLU A 459 -13.77 -0.86 -8.00
N ALA A 460 -14.87 -0.84 -8.77
CA ALA A 460 -14.87 -1.29 -10.16
C ALA A 460 -13.91 -0.46 -11.05
N ARG A 461 -13.67 0.82 -10.71
CA ARG A 461 -12.72 1.69 -11.40
C ARG A 461 -11.27 1.49 -10.95
N VAL A 462 -11.03 1.21 -9.67
CA VAL A 462 -9.69 1.19 -9.06
C VAL A 462 -9.07 -0.21 -9.06
N MET A 463 -9.85 -1.27 -8.85
CA MET A 463 -9.34 -2.63 -8.77
C MET A 463 -8.67 -3.13 -10.05
N PRO A 464 -9.19 -2.87 -11.27
CA PRO A 464 -8.47 -3.21 -12.50
C PRO A 464 -7.11 -2.51 -12.59
N VAL A 465 -7.01 -1.25 -12.15
CA VAL A 465 -5.76 -0.47 -12.17
C VAL A 465 -4.73 -1.05 -11.21
N ARG A 466 -5.15 -1.43 -10.00
CA ARG A 466 -4.29 -2.07 -9.00
C ARG A 466 -3.78 -3.44 -9.48
N ALA A 467 -4.66 -4.25 -10.05
CA ALA A 467 -4.34 -5.60 -10.50
C ALA A 467 -3.49 -5.62 -11.78
N ALA A 468 -3.78 -4.73 -12.75
CA ALA A 468 -3.06 -4.69 -14.02
C ALA A 468 -1.56 -4.46 -13.84
N GLY A 469 -1.18 -3.56 -12.92
CA GLY A 469 0.24 -3.25 -12.65
C GLY A 469 1.00 -4.34 -11.87
N ARG A 470 0.39 -5.47 -11.51
CA ARG A 470 1.06 -6.55 -10.77
C ARG A 470 0.56 -7.92 -11.19
N THR A 471 -0.02 -8.04 -12.38
CA THR A 471 -0.77 -9.25 -12.76
C THR A 471 0.09 -10.51 -12.78
N TRP A 472 1.39 -10.41 -13.13
CA TRP A 472 2.26 -11.57 -12.98
C TRP A 472 2.42 -11.86 -11.49
N LYS A 473 3.03 -10.95 -10.74
CA LYS A 473 3.38 -11.11 -9.31
C LYS A 473 2.24 -11.53 -8.37
N ASP A 474 1.04 -10.98 -8.55
CA ASP A 474 -0.13 -11.22 -7.69
C ASP A 474 -1.10 -12.26 -8.27
N GLY A 475 -0.74 -12.81 -9.43
CA GLY A 475 -1.56 -13.72 -10.18
C GLY A 475 -2.59 -13.08 -11.11
N ILE A 476 -3.04 -13.84 -12.10
CA ILE A 476 -3.97 -13.37 -13.13
C ILE A 476 -5.41 -13.15 -12.62
N LEU A 477 -5.84 -13.93 -11.62
CA LEU A 477 -7.25 -13.99 -11.20
C LEU A 477 -7.80 -12.65 -10.68
N PRO A 478 -7.08 -11.87 -9.84
CA PRO A 478 -7.55 -10.55 -9.42
C PRO A 478 -7.90 -9.63 -10.60
N LEU A 479 -7.09 -9.64 -11.67
CA LEU A 479 -7.36 -8.84 -12.86
C LEU A 479 -8.59 -9.36 -13.61
N ARG A 480 -8.70 -10.68 -13.82
CA ARG A 480 -9.87 -11.30 -14.48
C ARG A 480 -11.18 -10.99 -13.75
N LEU A 481 -11.19 -11.09 -12.41
CA LEU A 481 -12.36 -10.76 -11.60
C LEU A 481 -12.71 -9.27 -11.68
N ALA A 482 -11.70 -8.40 -11.68
CA ALA A 482 -11.92 -6.96 -11.83
C ALA A 482 -12.48 -6.60 -13.23
N LEU A 483 -12.02 -7.27 -14.28
CA LEU A 483 -12.57 -7.12 -15.64
C LEU A 483 -14.03 -7.61 -15.71
N LEU A 484 -14.36 -8.72 -15.03
CA LEU A 484 -15.74 -9.20 -14.92
C LEU A 484 -16.64 -8.21 -14.19
N ASP A 485 -16.16 -7.56 -13.11
CA ASP A 485 -16.91 -6.50 -12.42
C ASP A 485 -17.21 -5.34 -13.35
N VAL A 486 -16.20 -4.85 -14.07
CA VAL A 486 -16.36 -3.77 -15.07
C VAL A 486 -17.36 -4.17 -16.15
N PHE A 487 -17.29 -5.39 -16.67
CA PHE A 487 -18.25 -5.90 -17.64
C PHE A 487 -19.68 -5.87 -17.08
N SER A 488 -19.87 -6.30 -15.83
CA SER A 488 -21.19 -6.34 -15.18
C SER A 488 -21.78 -4.95 -14.89
N ARG A 489 -20.91 -3.94 -14.76
CA ARG A 489 -21.25 -2.54 -14.47
C ARG A 489 -21.00 -1.60 -15.65
N TRP A 490 -20.93 -2.15 -16.87
CA TRP A 490 -20.47 -1.36 -18.02
C TRP A 490 -21.38 -0.14 -18.26
N ALA A 491 -22.69 -0.30 -18.09
CA ALA A 491 -23.66 0.78 -18.29
C ALA A 491 -23.47 1.94 -17.30
N GLU A 492 -23.01 1.66 -16.09
CA GLU A 492 -22.72 2.67 -15.06
C GLU A 492 -21.33 3.32 -15.24
N LEU A 493 -20.42 2.62 -15.93
CA LEU A 493 -19.03 3.03 -16.09
C LEU A 493 -18.75 3.75 -17.40
N SER A 494 -19.40 3.34 -18.51
CA SER A 494 -19.14 3.85 -19.85
C SER A 494 -19.53 5.32 -19.98
N ARG A 495 -18.74 6.07 -20.75
CA ARG A 495 -19.00 7.50 -21.02
C ARG A 495 -19.99 7.71 -22.18
N SER A 496 -20.21 6.66 -22.97
CA SER A 496 -21.03 6.63 -24.17
C SER A 496 -21.88 5.36 -24.19
N ASP A 497 -22.87 5.33 -25.09
CA ASP A 497 -23.68 4.13 -25.39
C ASP A 497 -22.87 3.05 -26.16
N GLU A 498 -21.54 3.10 -26.08
CA GLU A 498 -20.66 2.14 -26.73
C GLU A 498 -20.84 0.74 -26.11
N PRO A 499 -20.84 -0.31 -26.96
CA PRO A 499 -20.90 -1.67 -26.47
C PRO A 499 -19.64 -1.97 -25.63
N CYS A 500 -19.81 -2.73 -24.55
CA CYS A 500 -18.67 -3.18 -23.76
C CYS A 500 -17.66 -3.91 -24.65
N PRO A 501 -16.36 -3.59 -24.61
CA PRO A 501 -15.35 -4.29 -25.39
C PRO A 501 -15.05 -5.69 -24.83
N LEU A 502 -15.43 -5.95 -23.58
CA LEU A 502 -15.26 -7.24 -22.93
C LEU A 502 -16.35 -8.22 -23.35
N ARG A 503 -15.97 -9.51 -23.38
CA ARG A 503 -16.86 -10.64 -23.69
C ARG A 503 -16.58 -11.74 -22.68
N PHE A 504 -17.65 -12.27 -22.10
CA PHE A 504 -17.61 -13.41 -21.21
C PHE A 504 -18.75 -14.36 -21.58
N THR A 505 -18.41 -15.63 -21.78
CA THR A 505 -19.36 -16.74 -21.89
C THR A 505 -19.89 -17.10 -20.51
N ARG A 506 -21.01 -17.84 -20.47
CA ARG A 506 -21.59 -18.28 -19.20
C ARG A 506 -20.65 -19.23 -18.47
N GLU A 507 -19.96 -20.06 -19.24
CA GLU A 507 -19.00 -21.06 -18.79
C GLU A 507 -17.77 -20.39 -18.17
N GLU A 508 -17.22 -19.35 -18.82
CA GLU A 508 -16.12 -18.55 -18.25
C GLU A 508 -16.50 -17.87 -16.94
N VAL A 509 -17.72 -17.30 -16.85
CA VAL A 509 -18.20 -16.69 -15.60
C VAL A 509 -18.34 -17.73 -14.48
N GLN A 510 -18.84 -18.92 -14.79
CA GLN A 510 -18.95 -20.01 -13.82
C GLN A 510 -17.58 -20.50 -13.34
N GLU A 511 -16.63 -20.65 -14.26
CA GLU A 511 -15.26 -21.04 -13.91
C GLU A 511 -14.55 -19.96 -13.09
N LEU A 512 -14.69 -18.68 -13.44
CA LEU A 512 -14.13 -17.57 -12.64
C LEU A 512 -14.69 -17.54 -11.22
N LYS A 513 -15.98 -17.84 -11.05
CA LYS A 513 -16.59 -17.97 -9.71
C LYS A 513 -15.97 -19.12 -8.94
N ARG A 514 -15.79 -20.29 -9.57
CA ARG A 514 -15.13 -21.45 -8.93
C ARG A 514 -13.66 -21.18 -8.61
N GLN A 515 -12.96 -20.43 -9.46
CA GLN A 515 -11.58 -19.98 -9.20
C GLN A 515 -11.53 -19.00 -8.03
N ARG A 516 -12.47 -18.04 -7.97
CA ARG A 516 -12.61 -17.12 -6.84
C ARG A 516 -12.86 -17.87 -5.54
N ASP A 517 -13.79 -18.80 -5.51
CA ASP A 517 -14.13 -19.52 -4.27
C ASP A 517 -12.91 -20.28 -3.74
N ARG A 518 -12.20 -21.00 -4.63
CA ARG A 518 -10.91 -21.63 -4.29
C ARG A 518 -9.84 -20.63 -3.85
N TYR A 519 -9.78 -19.46 -4.47
CA TYR A 519 -8.84 -18.40 -4.10
C TYR A 519 -9.15 -17.86 -2.70
N VAL A 520 -10.41 -17.67 -2.35
CA VAL A 520 -10.85 -17.22 -1.02
C VAL A 520 -10.50 -18.30 0.01
N ASP A 521 -10.89 -19.56 -0.21
CA ASP A 521 -10.59 -20.66 0.70
C ASP A 521 -9.07 -20.80 0.94
N TRP A 522 -8.27 -20.66 -0.12
CA TRP A 522 -6.81 -20.69 -0.04
C TRP A 522 -6.25 -19.52 0.78
N HIS A 523 -6.76 -18.31 0.57
CA HIS A 523 -6.28 -17.14 1.29
C HIS A 523 -6.76 -17.07 2.74
N ASP A 524 -7.94 -17.62 3.04
CA ASP A 524 -8.42 -17.81 4.41
C ASP A 524 -7.49 -18.79 5.16
N PHE A 525 -7.13 -19.91 4.54
CA PHE A 525 -6.12 -20.83 5.07
C PHE A 525 -4.77 -20.12 5.31
N LEU A 526 -4.29 -19.34 4.34
CA LEU A 526 -3.05 -18.60 4.50
C LEU A 526 -3.14 -17.57 5.62
N ASP A 527 -4.26 -16.87 5.76
CA ASP A 527 -4.48 -15.88 6.81
C ASP A 527 -4.56 -16.53 8.19
N ASP A 528 -5.14 -17.72 8.31
CA ASP A 528 -5.10 -18.53 9.52
C ASP A 528 -3.68 -18.95 9.88
N VAL A 529 -2.87 -19.38 8.90
CA VAL A 529 -1.45 -19.67 9.11
C VAL A 529 -0.70 -18.39 9.51
N ARG A 530 -0.90 -17.27 8.81
CA ARG A 530 -0.26 -15.99 9.14
C ARG A 530 -0.54 -15.59 10.59
N THR A 531 -1.80 -15.69 11.00
CA THR A 531 -2.27 -15.31 12.35
C THR A 531 -1.71 -16.26 13.41
N THR A 532 -1.85 -17.57 13.21
CA THR A 532 -1.37 -18.60 14.13
C THR A 532 0.13 -18.50 14.37
N PHE A 533 0.89 -18.20 13.32
CA PHE A 533 2.34 -18.11 13.37
C PHE A 533 2.86 -16.71 13.68
N GLY A 534 1.98 -15.69 13.74
CA GLY A 534 2.38 -14.30 13.95
C GLY A 534 3.27 -13.77 12.83
N MET A 535 3.10 -14.28 11.61
CA MET A 535 3.90 -13.86 10.45
C MET A 535 3.49 -12.46 10.02
N ARG A 536 4.48 -11.66 9.63
CA ARG A 536 4.29 -10.37 8.97
C ARG A 536 4.75 -10.46 7.50
N LEU A 537 4.83 -9.30 6.84
CA LEU A 537 5.16 -9.20 5.42
C LEU A 537 6.40 -10.04 5.05
N TYR A 538 6.30 -10.79 3.96
CA TYR A 538 7.32 -11.73 3.47
C TYR A 538 7.62 -12.92 4.41
N GLY A 539 6.75 -13.24 5.38
CA GLY A 539 7.00 -14.30 6.36
C GLY A 539 7.90 -13.85 7.51
N TRP A 540 7.97 -12.54 7.76
CA TRP A 540 8.77 -11.97 8.84
C TRP A 540 8.27 -12.40 10.22
N VAL A 541 9.19 -12.75 11.11
CA VAL A 541 8.94 -13.03 12.54
C VAL A 541 10.03 -12.41 13.41
N SER A 542 9.76 -12.30 14.71
CA SER A 542 10.77 -11.81 15.66
C SER A 542 11.98 -12.78 15.71
N PRO A 543 13.20 -12.29 15.98
CA PRO A 543 14.37 -13.19 16.09
C PRO A 543 14.23 -14.21 17.22
N HIS A 544 13.55 -13.84 18.31
CA HIS A 544 13.29 -14.70 19.46
C HIS A 544 12.36 -15.87 19.08
N ASP A 545 11.32 -15.59 18.31
CA ASP A 545 10.31 -16.60 17.93
C ASP A 545 10.72 -17.39 16.69
N TYR A 546 11.74 -16.95 15.95
CA TYR A 546 12.13 -17.58 14.69
C TYR A 546 12.40 -19.09 14.78
N PRO A 547 13.22 -19.61 15.73
CA PRO A 547 13.49 -21.04 15.81
C PRO A 547 12.22 -21.87 16.05
N SER A 548 11.36 -21.41 16.96
CA SER A 548 10.12 -22.11 17.32
C SER A 548 9.08 -22.04 16.21
N LYS A 549 8.91 -20.87 15.57
CA LYS A 549 7.98 -20.69 14.44
C LYS A 549 8.43 -21.46 13.20
N ARG A 550 9.73 -21.53 12.92
CA ARG A 550 10.29 -22.34 11.82
C ARG A 550 10.03 -23.83 12.02
N ALA A 551 10.35 -24.37 13.20
CA ALA A 551 10.08 -25.76 13.54
C ALA A 551 8.57 -26.09 13.51
N LEU A 552 7.73 -25.17 14.00
CA LEU A 552 6.28 -25.35 13.96
C LEU A 552 5.77 -25.37 12.51
N LEU A 553 6.32 -24.52 11.63
CA LEU A 553 5.89 -24.41 10.24
C LEU A 553 6.24 -25.66 9.45
N GLU A 554 7.47 -26.15 9.63
CA GLU A 554 7.95 -27.42 9.08
C GLU A 554 7.06 -28.60 9.55
N GLY A 555 6.72 -28.64 10.84
CA GLY A 555 5.85 -29.67 11.40
C GLY A 555 4.37 -29.58 10.99
N THR A 556 3.88 -28.38 10.65
CA THR A 556 2.47 -28.19 10.26
C THR A 556 2.16 -28.82 8.91
N ARG A 557 3.08 -28.76 7.93
CA ARG A 557 2.90 -29.46 6.65
C ARG A 557 2.59 -30.94 6.86
N SER A 558 3.33 -31.61 7.74
CA SER A 558 3.16 -33.05 8.03
C SER A 558 1.92 -33.39 8.85
N ARG A 559 1.24 -32.39 9.44
CA ARG A 559 0.05 -32.57 10.28
C ARG A 559 -1.25 -32.12 9.60
N LEU A 560 -1.19 -31.64 8.37
CA LEU A 560 -2.41 -31.30 7.63
C LEU A 560 -3.28 -32.54 7.44
N PRO A 561 -4.61 -32.41 7.55
CA PRO A 561 -5.51 -33.53 7.28
C PRO A 561 -5.23 -34.14 5.90
N VAL A 562 -5.19 -35.47 5.80
CA VAL A 562 -4.95 -36.17 4.52
C VAL A 562 -5.95 -35.74 3.46
N ALA A 563 -7.23 -35.60 3.82
CA ALA A 563 -8.27 -35.14 2.91
C ALA A 563 -7.99 -33.74 2.33
N LEU A 564 -7.51 -32.80 3.15
CA LEU A 564 -7.12 -31.46 2.69
C LEU A 564 -5.88 -31.51 1.80
N THR A 565 -4.88 -32.33 2.19
CA THR A 565 -3.64 -32.48 1.43
C THR A 565 -3.92 -33.07 0.05
N SER A 566 -4.75 -34.11 -0.04
CA SER A 566 -5.16 -34.71 -1.32
C SER A 566 -5.95 -33.74 -2.20
N GLN A 567 -6.87 -32.95 -1.65
CA GLN A 567 -7.57 -31.91 -2.41
C GLN A 567 -6.62 -30.84 -2.95
N LEU A 568 -5.62 -30.44 -2.16
CA LEU A 568 -4.63 -29.45 -2.59
C LEU A 568 -3.69 -30.03 -3.65
N GLU A 569 -3.26 -31.30 -3.53
CA GLU A 569 -2.41 -31.99 -4.50
C GLU A 569 -3.10 -32.25 -5.85
N GLU A 570 -4.44 -32.35 -5.88
CA GLU A 570 -5.21 -32.45 -7.14
C GLU A 570 -5.24 -31.13 -7.92
N ILE A 571 -5.08 -29.99 -7.24
CA ILE A 571 -5.33 -28.66 -7.82
C ILE A 571 -4.03 -27.85 -7.94
N LEU A 572 -3.04 -28.13 -7.09
CA LEU A 572 -1.76 -27.44 -7.02
C LEU A 572 -0.63 -28.37 -7.48
N PRO A 573 0.46 -27.84 -8.06
CA PRO A 573 1.67 -28.60 -8.41
C PRO A 573 2.22 -29.45 -7.25
N GLN A 574 3.07 -30.44 -7.57
CA GLN A 574 3.69 -31.43 -6.64
C GLN A 574 4.53 -30.86 -5.48
N ASP A 575 4.47 -29.56 -5.26
CA ASP A 575 5.38 -28.76 -4.45
C ASP A 575 4.64 -27.52 -3.92
N TRP A 576 3.34 -27.66 -3.72
CA TRP A 576 2.40 -26.58 -3.45
C TRP A 576 2.64 -25.85 -2.12
N TRP A 577 3.40 -26.46 -1.20
CA TRP A 577 3.66 -25.88 0.10
C TRP A 577 4.32 -24.51 -0.06
N PRO A 578 3.66 -23.42 0.33
CA PRO A 578 4.04 -22.12 -0.18
C PRO A 578 5.16 -21.48 0.66
N PHE A 579 5.39 -21.96 1.88
CA PHE A 579 6.45 -21.47 2.76
C PHE A 579 7.74 -22.26 2.52
N ARG A 580 8.42 -21.95 1.42
CA ARG A 580 9.69 -22.56 1.01
C ARG A 580 10.61 -21.56 0.34
N ASP A 581 11.90 -21.86 0.31
CA ASP A 581 12.86 -21.07 -0.45
C ASP A 581 12.66 -21.37 -1.94
N THR A 582 12.21 -20.37 -2.69
CA THR A 582 11.94 -20.44 -4.14
C THR A 582 12.94 -19.61 -4.95
N VAL A 583 13.64 -18.69 -4.29
CA VAL A 583 14.62 -17.81 -4.93
C VAL A 583 16.02 -18.39 -4.79
N PRO A 584 16.79 -18.52 -5.88
CA PRO A 584 18.20 -18.87 -5.82
C PRO A 584 18.97 -17.93 -4.89
N LEU A 585 19.99 -18.45 -4.22
CA LEU A 585 20.90 -17.60 -3.45
C LEU A 585 21.47 -16.51 -4.37
N PRO A 586 21.50 -15.23 -3.93
CA PRO A 586 22.17 -14.20 -4.70
C PRO A 586 23.62 -14.63 -4.92
N SER A 587 24.05 -14.66 -6.19
CA SER A 587 25.47 -14.74 -6.53
C SER A 587 26.19 -13.63 -5.77
N ALA A 588 27.33 -13.96 -5.14
CA ALA A 588 28.09 -13.02 -4.32
C ALA A 588 28.23 -11.68 -5.07
N PRO A 589 28.08 -10.54 -4.38
CA PRO A 589 28.15 -9.25 -5.04
C PRO A 589 29.48 -9.15 -5.78
N GLU A 590 29.43 -9.06 -7.11
CA GLU A 590 30.56 -8.56 -7.87
C GLU A 590 30.83 -7.18 -7.30
N VAL A 591 31.99 -7.05 -6.65
CA VAL A 591 32.51 -5.75 -6.24
C VAL A 591 32.63 -4.96 -7.53
N ARG A 592 31.66 -4.07 -7.79
CA ARG A 592 31.81 -3.05 -8.81
C ARG A 592 32.93 -2.13 -8.31
N VAL A 593 34.13 -2.42 -8.81
CA VAL A 593 35.35 -1.61 -8.61
C VAL A 593 35.15 -0.24 -9.22
#